data_AF-A0A966I2K0-F1
#
_entry.id   AF-A0A966I2K0-F1
#
_cell.length_a   1.000
_cell.length_b   1.000
_cell.length_c   1.000
_cell.angle_alpha   90.00
_cell.angle_beta   90.00
_cell.angle_gamma   90.00
#
_symmetry.space_group_name_H-M   'P 1'
#
loop_
_entity.id
_entity.type
_entity.pdbx_description
1 polymer ?
#
loop_
_entity_poly.entity_id
_entity_poly.type
_entity_poly.pdbx_seq_one_letter_code
_entity_poly.pdbx_strand_id
1 'polypeptide(L)'
;MWHRPRNERLFGFHYRIEIYTPKPKRRFGYYVLPVLCGEALVGRLDMKADRATSTLRVEGAYLEHGMSASKVVAPVAREVRSMAKWLALERVVVGRRGDFARPLRIALPK
;
A
#
# COMPACT_ATOMS: atom_id res chain seq x y z
N MET A 1 3.42 -8.27 -12.69
CA MET A 1 2.29 -7.50 -12.12
C MET A 1 0.96 -7.78 -12.79
N TRP A 2 0.80 -7.58 -14.11
CA TRP A 2 -0.51 -7.75 -14.75
C TRP A 2 -0.83 -9.19 -15.19
N HIS A 3 0.21 -10.02 -15.38
CA HIS A 3 0.05 -11.43 -15.72
C HIS A 3 -0.14 -12.29 -14.45
N ARG A 4 -1.39 -12.49 -14.05
CA ARG A 4 -1.77 -13.16 -12.78
C ARG A 4 -1.12 -14.53 -12.60
N PRO A 5 -1.12 -15.44 -13.60
CA PRO A 5 -0.48 -16.75 -13.43
C PRO A 5 1.02 -16.66 -13.16
N ARG A 6 1.70 -15.61 -13.66
CA ARG A 6 3.14 -15.43 -13.41
C ARG A 6 3.40 -14.89 -12.00
N ASN A 7 2.57 -13.95 -11.52
CA ASN A 7 2.72 -13.43 -10.16
C ASN A 7 2.47 -14.50 -9.10
N GLU A 8 1.46 -15.35 -9.32
CA GLU A 8 1.15 -16.46 -8.42
C GLU A 8 2.32 -17.46 -8.38
N ARG A 9 2.87 -17.83 -9.55
CA ARG A 9 4.03 -18.74 -9.61
C ARG A 9 5.30 -18.18 -8.97
N LEU A 10 5.59 -16.88 -9.16
CA LEU A 10 6.85 -16.30 -8.70
C LEU A 10 6.80 -15.80 -7.25
N PHE A 11 5.63 -15.39 -6.75
CA PHE A 11 5.51 -14.70 -5.47
C PHE A 11 4.39 -15.22 -4.57
N GLY A 12 3.61 -16.24 -4.99
CA GLY A 12 2.41 -16.66 -4.27
C GLY A 12 1.35 -15.56 -4.14
N PHE A 13 1.43 -14.53 -4.99
CA PHE A 13 0.70 -13.28 -4.80
C PHE A 13 -0.49 -13.17 -5.75
N HIS A 14 -1.69 -13.44 -5.22
CA HIS A 14 -2.93 -13.24 -5.95
C HIS A 14 -3.32 -11.74 -5.95
N TYR A 15 -2.88 -11.02 -6.98
CA TYR A 15 -3.18 -9.60 -7.15
C TYR A 15 -4.49 -9.36 -7.91
N ARG A 16 -5.38 -8.57 -7.31
CA ARG A 16 -6.54 -8.00 -8.02
C ARG A 16 -6.71 -6.55 -7.60
N ILE A 17 -6.57 -5.63 -8.56
CA ILE A 17 -6.98 -4.25 -8.36
C ILE A 17 -8.52 -4.20 -8.24
N GLU A 18 -9.03 -3.53 -7.21
CA GLU A 18 -10.46 -3.58 -6.88
C GLU A 18 -11.25 -2.35 -7.38
N ILE A 19 -10.68 -1.57 -8.31
CA ILE A 19 -11.37 -0.41 -8.91
C ILE A 19 -12.71 -0.77 -9.57
N TYR A 20 -12.80 -1.96 -10.15
CA TYR A 20 -14.02 -2.50 -10.78
C TYR A 20 -14.88 -3.33 -9.82
N THR A 21 -14.45 -3.48 -8.56
CA THR A 21 -15.20 -4.23 -7.56
C THR A 21 -16.14 -3.28 -6.81
N PRO A 22 -17.44 -3.60 -6.67
CA PRO A 22 -18.36 -2.79 -5.87
C PRO A 22 -17.83 -2.57 -4.45
N LYS A 23 -18.01 -1.36 -3.90
CA LYS A 23 -17.43 -0.96 -2.60
C LYS A 23 -17.63 -1.99 -1.48
N PRO A 24 -18.81 -2.61 -1.29
CA PRO A 24 -19.01 -3.60 -0.22
C PRO A 24 -18.25 -4.92 -0.42
N LYS A 25 -17.86 -5.25 -1.65
CA LYS A 25 -17.14 -6.49 -2.01
C LYS A 25 -15.62 -6.33 -2.03
N ARG A 26 -15.11 -5.14 -1.70
CA ARG A 26 -13.67 -4.83 -1.68
C ARG A 26 -13.01 -5.41 -0.45
N ARG A 27 -11.94 -6.17 -0.61
CA ARG A 27 -11.16 -6.73 0.49
C ARG A 27 -10.08 -5.76 0.94
N PHE A 28 -9.37 -5.14 0.00
CA PHE A 28 -8.20 -4.33 0.31
C PHE A 28 -8.41 -2.84 0.05
N GLY A 29 -9.20 -2.46 -0.95
CA GLY A 29 -9.39 -1.04 -1.24
C GLY A 29 -9.51 -0.72 -2.72
N TYR A 30 -9.90 0.51 -3.03
CA TYR A 30 -10.25 0.92 -4.39
C TYR A 30 -9.04 0.85 -5.33
N TYR A 31 -7.95 1.55 -4.96
CA TYR A 31 -6.73 1.62 -5.74
C TYR A 31 -5.60 0.95 -4.96
N VAL A 32 -5.83 -0.32 -4.62
CA VAL A 32 -4.86 -1.15 -3.91
C VAL A 32 -3.70 -1.50 -4.84
N LEU A 33 -2.50 -1.09 -4.44
CA LEU A 33 -1.25 -1.35 -5.14
C LEU A 33 -0.37 -2.29 -4.30
N PRO A 34 0.33 -3.24 -4.92
CA PRO A 34 1.27 -4.09 -4.22
C PRO A 34 2.58 -3.35 -3.97
N VAL A 35 3.23 -3.72 -2.87
CA VAL A 35 4.48 -3.13 -2.41
C VAL A 35 5.61 -4.11 -2.69
N LEU A 36 6.48 -3.77 -3.62
CA LEU A 36 7.74 -4.48 -3.83
C LEU A 36 8.81 -3.85 -2.93
N CYS A 37 9.46 -4.66 -2.09
CA CYS A 37 10.56 -4.23 -1.24
C CYS A 37 11.71 -5.22 -1.39
N GLY A 38 12.82 -4.77 -1.97
CA GLY A 38 13.86 -5.66 -2.47
C GLY A 38 13.29 -6.55 -3.58
N GLU A 39 13.38 -7.86 -3.40
CA GLU A 39 12.93 -8.86 -4.38
C GLU A 39 11.55 -9.46 -4.05
N ALA A 40 10.89 -9.00 -2.97
CA ALA A 40 9.66 -9.59 -2.47
C ALA A 40 8.47 -8.61 -2.50
N LEU A 41 7.29 -9.15 -2.82
CA LEU A 41 6.03 -8.45 -2.62
C LEU A 41 5.62 -8.57 -1.15
N VAL A 42 5.88 -7.50 -0.38
CA VAL A 42 5.76 -7.52 1.08
C VAL A 42 4.37 -7.14 1.59
N GLY A 43 3.54 -6.55 0.73
CA GLY A 43 2.21 -6.11 1.13
C GLY A 43 1.44 -5.37 0.06
N ARG A 44 0.39 -4.66 0.50
CA ARG A 44 -0.55 -3.89 -0.32
C ARG A 44 -0.88 -2.56 0.36
N LEU A 45 -0.94 -1.47 -0.41
CA LEU A 45 -1.40 -0.16 0.05
C LEU A 45 -2.56 0.32 -0.84
N ASP A 46 -3.71 0.64 -0.24
CA ASP A 46 -4.78 1.39 -0.90
C ASP A 46 -4.49 2.88 -0.75
N MET A 47 -4.16 3.55 -1.85
CA MET A 47 -3.71 4.95 -1.83
C MET A 47 -4.59 5.84 -2.69
N LYS A 48 -4.80 7.06 -2.21
CA LYS A 48 -5.53 8.11 -2.92
C LYS A 48 -4.78 9.44 -2.82
N ALA A 49 -4.55 10.07 -3.96
CA ALA A 49 -4.11 11.46 -4.00
C ALA A 49 -5.31 12.39 -3.81
N ASP A 50 -5.42 12.99 -2.63
CA ASP A 50 -6.41 14.02 -2.31
C ASP A 50 -5.82 15.41 -2.62
N ARG A 51 -6.08 15.88 -3.84
CA ARG A 51 -5.53 17.13 -4.36
C ARG A 51 -6.10 18.36 -3.67
N ALA A 52 -7.36 18.31 -3.25
CA ALA A 52 -8.01 19.42 -2.55
C ALA A 52 -7.33 19.75 -1.21
N THR A 53 -6.71 18.74 -0.59
CA THR A 53 -5.99 18.91 0.68
C THR A 53 -4.49 18.65 0.57
N SER A 54 -3.93 18.57 -0.64
CA SER A 54 -2.52 18.24 -0.89
C SER A 54 -2.02 17.03 -0.06
N THR A 55 -2.83 15.97 -0.01
CA THR A 55 -2.58 14.82 0.88
C THR A 55 -2.54 13.50 0.12
N LEU A 56 -1.48 12.73 0.28
CA LEU A 56 -1.46 11.31 -0.07
C LEU A 56 -2.11 10.51 1.07
N ARG A 57 -3.31 10.01 0.85
CA ARG A 57 -4.04 9.18 1.80
C ARG A 57 -3.71 7.71 1.56
N VAL A 58 -3.17 7.04 2.57
CA VAL A 58 -3.07 5.58 2.62
C VAL A 58 -4.30 5.07 3.36
N GLU A 59 -5.38 4.79 2.64
CA GLU A 59 -6.68 4.38 3.20
C GLU A 59 -6.62 3.00 3.86
N GLY A 60 -5.76 2.12 3.36
CA GLY A 60 -5.45 0.83 3.96
C GLY A 60 -4.05 0.34 3.66
N ALA A 61 -3.46 -0.42 4.58
CA ALA A 61 -2.12 -0.98 4.47
C ALA A 61 -2.08 -2.39 5.05
N TYR A 62 -1.67 -3.36 4.24
CA TYR A 62 -1.74 -4.79 4.53
C TYR A 62 -0.40 -5.44 4.27
N LEU A 63 0.08 -6.31 5.17
CA LEU A 63 1.22 -7.18 4.89
C LEU A 63 0.79 -8.47 4.19
N GLU A 64 1.69 -9.03 3.40
CA GLU A 64 1.55 -10.41 2.95
C GLU A 64 1.93 -11.40 4.07
N HIS A 65 1.39 -12.62 3.97
CA HIS A 65 1.67 -13.68 4.91
C HIS A 65 3.18 -13.96 5.01
N GLY A 66 3.66 -14.18 6.24
CA GLY A 66 5.08 -14.43 6.51
C GLY A 66 5.97 -13.18 6.49
N MET A 67 5.43 -12.00 6.19
CA MET A 67 6.19 -10.75 6.21
C MET A 67 6.27 -10.16 7.62
N SER A 68 7.42 -9.55 7.93
CA SER A 68 7.65 -8.90 9.22
C SER A 68 7.60 -7.39 9.08
N ALA A 69 6.65 -6.76 9.77
CA ALA A 69 6.47 -5.30 9.74
C ALA A 69 7.76 -4.54 10.09
N SER A 70 8.49 -4.98 11.10
CA SER A 70 9.72 -4.32 11.55
C SER A 70 10.82 -4.31 10.48
N LYS A 71 10.86 -5.32 9.61
CA LYS A 71 11.85 -5.40 8.51
C LYS A 71 11.52 -4.47 7.35
N VAL A 72 10.23 -4.21 7.09
CA VAL A 72 9.78 -3.55 5.85
C VAL A 72 9.20 -2.16 6.07
N VAL A 73 8.85 -1.78 7.30
CA VAL A 73 8.18 -0.49 7.57
C VAL A 73 9.01 0.72 7.18
N ALA A 74 10.32 0.72 7.48
CA ALA A 74 11.19 1.84 7.18
C ALA A 74 11.36 2.09 5.66
N PRO A 75 11.73 1.09 4.83
CA PRO A 75 11.82 1.31 3.38
C PRO A 75 10.46 1.65 2.78
N VAL A 76 9.36 1.01 3.20
CA VAL A 76 8.04 1.32 2.66
C VAL A 76 7.58 2.74 3.02
N ALA A 77 7.82 3.20 4.25
CA ALA A 77 7.53 4.58 4.65
C ALA A 77 8.34 5.59 3.80
N ARG A 78 9.59 5.28 3.47
CA ARG A 78 10.39 6.12 2.57
C ARG A 78 9.77 6.19 1.18
N GLU A 79 9.35 5.07 0.60
CA GLU A 79 8.72 5.06 -0.72
C GLU A 79 7.36 5.79 -0.73
N VAL A 80 6.58 5.70 0.35
CA VAL A 80 5.34 6.48 0.48
C VAL A 80 5.64 7.99 0.49
N ARG A 81 6.70 8.44 1.17
CA ARG A 81 7.14 9.85 1.12
C ARG A 81 7.64 10.24 -0.27
N SER A 82 8.42 9.39 -0.92
CA SER A 82 8.89 9.61 -2.30
C SER A 82 7.72 9.75 -3.26
N MET A 83 6.68 8.92 -3.12
CA MET A 83 5.45 8.99 -3.90
C MET A 83 4.70 10.31 -3.66
N ALA A 84 4.54 10.74 -2.40
CA ALA A 84 3.90 12.01 -2.09
C ALA A 84 4.66 13.19 -2.73
N LYS A 85 6.00 13.19 -2.62
CA LYS A 85 6.86 14.19 -3.26
C LYS A 85 6.71 14.18 -4.78
N TRP A 86 6.77 13.01 -5.41
CA TRP A 86 6.63 12.86 -6.85
C TRP A 86 5.26 13.35 -7.36
N LEU A 87 4.21 13.12 -6.57
CA LEU A 87 2.87 13.61 -6.88
C LEU A 87 2.66 15.09 -6.51
N ALA A 88 3.66 15.78 -5.98
CA ALA A 88 3.57 17.15 -5.46
C ALA A 88 2.46 17.30 -4.39
N LEU A 89 2.47 16.41 -3.40
CA LEU A 89 1.58 16.43 -2.24
C LEU A 89 2.40 16.74 -0.97
N GLU A 90 1.87 17.61 -0.12
CA GLU A 90 2.56 18.10 1.10
C GLU A 90 2.45 17.16 2.28
N ARG A 91 1.35 16.40 2.36
CA ARG A 91 1.02 15.59 3.53
C ARG A 91 0.85 14.12 3.19
N VAL A 92 1.17 13.27 4.15
CA VAL A 92 0.83 11.86 4.11
C VAL A 92 -0.04 11.53 5.32
N VAL A 93 -1.19 10.91 5.07
CA VAL A 93 -2.09 10.45 6.13
C VAL A 93 -2.34 8.96 5.98
N VAL A 94 -2.05 8.20 7.04
CA VAL A 94 -2.30 6.77 7.09
C VAL A 94 -3.58 6.48 7.88
N GLY A 95 -4.50 5.76 7.24
CA GLY A 95 -5.73 5.27 7.83
C GLY A 95 -5.51 4.17 8.87
N ARG A 96 -6.58 3.44 9.20
CA ARG A 96 -6.54 2.39 10.23
C ARG A 96 -6.77 0.97 9.68
N ARG A 97 -7.04 0.82 8.38
CA ARG A 97 -7.36 -0.47 7.79
C ARG A 97 -6.11 -1.29 7.49
N GLY A 98 -6.14 -2.56 7.89
CA GLY A 98 -5.07 -3.52 7.65
C GLY A 98 -4.02 -3.52 8.78
N ASP A 99 -3.35 -4.66 8.91
CA ASP A 99 -2.38 -4.96 9.97
C ASP A 99 -1.10 -4.10 9.89
N PHE A 100 -0.77 -3.61 8.69
CA PHE A 100 0.40 -2.77 8.47
C PHE A 100 0.17 -1.28 8.72
N ALA A 101 -1.09 -0.84 8.83
CA ALA A 101 -1.43 0.58 8.97
C ALA A 101 -0.85 1.21 10.24
N ARG A 102 -0.89 0.50 11.37
CA ARG A 102 -0.34 1.02 12.64
C ARG A 102 1.18 1.20 12.57
N PRO A 103 1.99 0.19 12.20
CA PRO A 103 3.43 0.36 11.99
C PRO A 103 3.76 1.51 11.03
N LEU A 104 3.06 1.57 9.89
CA LEU A 104 3.32 2.58 8.87
C LEU A 104 3.02 4.01 9.36
N ARG A 105 1.94 4.20 10.13
CA ARG A 105 1.59 5.49 10.74
C ARG A 105 2.62 5.96 11.78
N ILE A 106 3.25 5.04 12.50
CA ILE A 106 4.33 5.38 13.45
C ILE A 106 5.58 5.83 12.68
N ALA A 107 5.88 5.20 11.54
CA ALA A 107 7.04 5.53 10.72
C ALA A 107 6.86 6.76 9.80
N LEU A 108 5.63 7.24 9.65
CA LEU A 108 5.23 8.44 8.91
C LEU A 108 4.63 9.47 9.90
N PRO A 109 5.46 10.15 10.69
CA PRO A 109 4.96 11.24 11.53
C PRO A 109 4.30 12.32 10.66
N LYS A 110 3.32 13.00 11.26
CA LYS A 110 2.50 14.04 10.63
C LYS A 110 3.33 15.22 10.12
#